data_AF-A0A2N7HTN8-F1
#
_entry.id   AF-A0A2N7HTN8-F1
#
_cell.length_a   1.000
_cell.length_b   1.000
_cell.length_c   1.000
_cell.angle_alpha   90.00
_cell.angle_beta   90.00
_cell.angle_gamma   90.00
#
_symmetry.space_group_name_H-M   'P 1'
#
loop_
_entity.id
_entity.type
_entity.pdbx_description
1 polymer ?
#
loop_
_entity_poly.entity_id
_entity_poly.type
_entity_poly.pdbx_seq_one_letter_code
_entity_poly.pdbx_strand_id
1 'polypeptide(L)'
;MKKLISLVLFAMLAAPAAFAQDRYIADKLFTYMHSGPNNTYRIIGSVDAGEKITYLQANKSTGYTQIQDNRGRKGWVESKFVSTRESMALRMPKLEKELTEVKTKLANARQTADSEKAGLASSLDSRNKQIAELEQNYSEISQQLTSSQTENRELRAKLDTQKDDLLLKYFMYGGGVAGIGLLLGLVLPHIIPRRKKSPNGWA
;
A
#
# COMPACT_ATOMS: atom_id res chain seq x y z
N MET A 1 -51.76 39.12 35.71
CA MET A 1 -52.86 38.18 35.35
C MET A 1 -52.79 37.69 33.90
N LYS A 2 -52.44 38.52 32.90
CA LYS A 2 -52.32 38.09 31.48
C LYS A 2 -51.26 37.01 31.21
N LYS A 3 -50.15 37.01 31.96
CA LYS A 3 -49.06 36.00 31.82
C LYS A 3 -49.38 34.63 32.44
N LEU A 4 -50.35 34.56 33.36
CA LEU A 4 -50.80 33.29 33.94
C LEU A 4 -51.79 32.60 33.00
N ILE A 5 -52.61 33.38 32.29
CA ILE A 5 -53.55 32.86 31.28
C ILE A 5 -52.79 32.29 30.07
N SER A 6 -51.69 32.90 29.63
CA SER A 6 -50.90 32.37 28.51
C SER A 6 -50.14 31.09 28.86
N LEU A 7 -49.75 30.89 30.12
CA LEU A 7 -49.04 29.69 30.57
C LEU A 7 -49.99 28.47 30.62
N VAL A 8 -51.24 28.68 31.06
CA VAL A 8 -52.28 27.63 31.08
C VAL A 8 -52.72 27.26 29.66
N LEU A 9 -52.80 28.23 28.74
CA LEU A 9 -53.15 27.96 27.34
C LEU A 9 -52.06 27.18 26.59
N PHE A 10 -50.77 27.39 26.94
CA PHE A 10 -49.66 26.65 26.35
C PHE A 10 -49.55 25.22 26.89
N ALA A 11 -49.88 24.99 28.16
CA ALA A 11 -49.92 23.66 28.75
C ALA A 11 -51.03 22.76 28.16
N MET A 12 -52.12 23.36 27.66
CA MET A 12 -53.23 22.62 27.06
C MET A 12 -52.96 22.16 25.61
N LEU A 13 -51.92 22.69 24.95
CA LEU A 13 -51.50 22.27 23.61
C LEU A 13 -50.50 21.10 23.61
N ALA A 14 -49.98 20.72 24.78
CA ALA A 14 -49.15 19.53 24.96
C ALA A 14 -50.03 18.27 25.12
N ALA A 15 -50.88 18.00 24.14
CA ALA A 15 -51.52 16.68 24.03
C ALA A 15 -50.43 15.64 23.72
N PRO A 16 -50.40 14.47 24.39
CA PRO A 16 -49.49 13.40 24.01
C PRO A 16 -49.82 12.97 22.59
N ALA A 17 -48.85 13.14 21.68
CA ALA A 17 -48.91 12.54 20.36
C ALA A 17 -49.10 11.03 20.55
N ALA A 18 -50.22 10.51 20.08
CA ALA A 18 -50.47 9.07 20.04
C ALA A 18 -49.37 8.45 19.17
N PHE A 19 -48.38 7.82 19.81
CA PHE A 19 -47.33 7.08 19.12
C PHE A 19 -47.98 5.88 18.42
N ALA A 20 -48.26 6.05 17.14
CA ALA A 20 -48.64 4.95 16.26
C ALA A 20 -47.45 3.99 16.19
N GLN A 21 -47.58 2.82 16.84
CA GLN A 21 -46.53 1.81 16.82
C GLN A 21 -46.81 0.87 15.65
N ASP A 22 -45.95 0.91 14.64
CA ASP A 22 -46.00 0.00 13.49
C ASP A 22 -45.72 -1.44 13.96
N ARG A 23 -46.60 -2.37 13.58
CA ARG A 23 -46.44 -3.82 13.80
C ARG A 23 -46.80 -4.57 12.51
N TYR A 24 -46.48 -5.86 12.48
CA TYR A 24 -46.66 -6.73 11.32
C TYR A 24 -47.47 -7.96 11.71
N ILE A 25 -48.19 -8.54 10.75
CA ILE A 25 -48.87 -9.81 10.98
C ILE A 25 -47.90 -10.97 10.75
N ALA A 26 -47.83 -11.90 11.71
CA ALA A 26 -47.00 -13.11 11.66
C ALA A 26 -47.42 -14.03 10.50
N ASP A 27 -46.46 -14.80 9.98
CA ASP A 27 -46.54 -15.59 8.73
C ASP A 27 -47.56 -16.75 8.73
N LYS A 28 -48.85 -16.46 8.92
CA LYS A 28 -49.96 -17.35 8.54
C LYS A 28 -50.79 -16.65 7.47
N LEU A 29 -51.06 -17.37 6.38
CA LEU A 29 -51.72 -16.95 5.13
C LEU A 29 -52.66 -15.74 5.24
N PHE A 30 -53.56 -15.74 6.22
CA PHE A 30 -54.35 -14.58 6.63
C PHE A 30 -54.85 -14.78 8.08
N THR A 31 -55.27 -13.70 8.73
CA THR A 31 -56.00 -13.74 10.01
C THR A 31 -57.33 -13.00 9.89
N TYR A 32 -58.36 -13.50 10.56
CA TYR A 32 -59.64 -12.82 10.62
C TYR A 32 -59.60 -11.62 11.58
N MET A 33 -60.25 -10.55 11.16
CA MET A 33 -60.44 -9.33 11.92
C MET A 33 -61.88 -9.28 12.41
N HIS A 34 -62.05 -9.11 13.71
CA HIS A 34 -63.34 -9.08 14.39
C HIS A 34 -63.75 -7.65 14.76
N SER A 35 -65.05 -7.38 14.89
CA SER A 35 -65.55 -6.07 15.34
C SER A 35 -65.31 -5.79 16.82
N GLY A 36 -65.00 -6.81 17.63
CA GLY A 36 -64.77 -6.69 19.06
C GLY A 36 -63.68 -7.65 19.57
N PRO A 37 -63.27 -7.53 20.84
CA PRO A 37 -62.06 -8.16 21.37
C PRO A 37 -62.23 -9.65 21.71
N ASN A 38 -63.04 -10.43 20.99
CA ASN A 38 -63.11 -11.90 21.15
C ASN A 38 -63.62 -12.58 19.86
N ASN A 39 -63.65 -13.92 19.82
CA ASN A 39 -64.12 -14.70 18.66
C ASN A 39 -65.65 -14.72 18.43
N THR A 40 -66.47 -14.30 19.39
CA THR A 40 -67.93 -14.23 19.29
C THR A 40 -68.41 -12.98 18.53
N TYR A 41 -67.54 -11.99 18.34
CA TYR A 41 -67.84 -10.82 17.54
C TYR A 41 -67.77 -11.12 16.04
N ARG A 42 -68.63 -10.44 15.26
CA ARG A 42 -68.72 -10.58 13.80
C ARG A 42 -67.36 -10.34 13.13
N ILE A 43 -67.01 -11.21 12.19
CA ILE A 43 -65.85 -11.02 11.31
C ILE A 43 -66.16 -9.85 10.37
N ILE A 44 -65.30 -8.85 10.38
CA ILE A 44 -65.40 -7.64 9.54
C ILE A 44 -64.42 -7.66 8.36
N GLY A 45 -63.52 -8.63 8.32
CA GLY A 45 -62.62 -8.88 7.19
C GLY A 45 -61.49 -9.84 7.55
N SER A 46 -60.55 -9.99 6.63
CA SER A 46 -59.24 -10.62 6.84
C SER A 46 -58.13 -9.59 6.66
N VAL A 47 -56.97 -9.91 7.21
CA VAL A 47 -55.71 -9.20 7.03
C VAL A 47 -54.62 -10.21 6.68
N ASP A 48 -53.81 -9.91 5.68
CA ASP A 48 -52.87 -10.87 5.12
C ASP A 48 -51.57 -10.96 5.94
N ALA A 49 -50.87 -12.09 5.82
CA ALA A 49 -49.58 -12.27 6.50
C ALA A 49 -48.54 -11.25 5.98
N GLY A 50 -47.75 -10.68 6.89
CA GLY A 50 -46.70 -9.72 6.55
C GLY A 50 -47.17 -8.32 6.21
N GLU A 51 -48.49 -8.07 6.24
CA GLU A 51 -49.04 -6.74 6.08
C GLU A 51 -48.62 -5.82 7.24
N LYS A 52 -48.27 -4.58 6.90
CA LYS A 52 -47.93 -3.54 7.87
C LYS A 52 -49.23 -3.01 8.49
N ILE A 53 -49.35 -3.11 9.80
CA ILE A 53 -50.52 -2.66 10.55
C ILE A 53 -50.12 -1.67 11.64
N THR A 54 -51.04 -0.78 12.02
CA THR A 54 -50.84 0.14 13.14
C THR A 54 -51.45 -0.48 14.39
N TYR A 55 -50.65 -0.63 15.45
CA TYR A 55 -51.14 -1.07 16.74
C TYR A 55 -51.92 0.05 17.44
N LEU A 56 -53.12 -0.27 17.93
CA LEU A 56 -53.94 0.66 18.72
C LEU A 56 -53.97 0.27 20.20
N GLN A 57 -54.53 -0.89 20.52
CA GLN A 57 -54.71 -1.34 21.91
C GLN A 57 -54.70 -2.86 22.00
N ALA A 58 -54.18 -3.42 23.10
CA ALA A 58 -54.28 -4.85 23.40
C ALA A 58 -55.25 -5.10 24.55
N ASN A 59 -56.15 -6.08 24.36
CA ASN A 59 -56.93 -6.67 25.42
C ASN A 59 -56.23 -7.95 25.91
N LYS A 60 -55.50 -7.83 27.02
CA LYS A 60 -54.77 -8.97 27.62
C LYS A 60 -55.70 -10.05 28.17
N SER A 61 -56.93 -9.71 28.54
CA SER A 61 -57.90 -10.66 29.11
C SER A 61 -58.40 -11.65 28.05
N THR A 62 -58.64 -11.16 26.84
CA THR A 62 -59.17 -11.98 25.74
C THR A 62 -58.11 -12.44 24.74
N GLY A 63 -56.89 -11.89 24.82
CA GLY A 63 -55.80 -12.21 23.90
C GLY A 63 -55.92 -11.55 22.54
N TYR A 64 -56.79 -10.54 22.37
CA TYR A 64 -56.97 -9.81 21.10
C TYR A 64 -56.32 -8.43 21.13
N THR A 65 -55.81 -8.00 19.99
CA THR A 65 -55.23 -6.69 19.76
C THR A 65 -56.04 -5.94 18.72
N GLN A 66 -56.46 -4.74 19.06
CA GLN A 66 -57.04 -3.79 18.14
C GLN A 66 -55.95 -3.20 17.26
N ILE A 67 -56.14 -3.33 15.96
CA ILE A 67 -55.24 -2.85 14.92
C ILE A 67 -55.99 -1.93 13.96
N GLN A 68 -55.22 -1.11 13.25
CA GLN A 68 -55.67 -0.40 12.07
C GLN A 68 -54.87 -0.92 10.86
N ASP A 69 -55.62 -1.38 9.87
CA ASP A 69 -55.09 -1.84 8.59
C ASP A 69 -54.65 -0.65 7.71
N ASN A 70 -53.83 -0.88 6.67
CA ASN A 70 -53.40 0.14 5.71
C ASN A 70 -54.60 0.77 4.96
N ARG A 71 -55.72 0.06 4.91
CA ARG A 71 -57.00 0.51 4.34
C ARG A 71 -57.80 1.42 5.29
N GLY A 72 -57.25 1.74 6.46
CA GLY A 72 -57.90 2.57 7.49
C GLY A 72 -58.98 1.85 8.30
N ARG A 73 -59.16 0.54 8.12
CA ARG A 73 -60.15 -0.26 8.85
C ARG A 73 -59.64 -0.55 10.26
N LYS A 74 -60.49 -0.35 11.27
CA LYS A 74 -60.19 -0.69 12.67
C LYS A 74 -60.88 -1.99 13.06
N GLY A 75 -60.15 -2.89 13.69
CA GLY A 75 -60.70 -4.16 14.15
C GLY A 75 -59.75 -4.93 15.06
N TRP A 76 -60.22 -6.07 15.55
CA TRP A 76 -59.52 -6.90 16.53
C TRP A 76 -58.98 -8.16 15.89
N VAL A 77 -57.70 -8.42 16.09
CA VAL A 77 -56.98 -9.61 15.60
C VAL A 77 -56.34 -10.31 16.80
N GLU A 78 -56.16 -11.64 16.73
CA GLU A 78 -55.49 -12.36 17.82
C GLU A 78 -54.05 -11.86 18.01
N SER A 79 -53.69 -11.53 19.25
CA SER A 79 -52.39 -10.93 19.58
C SER A 79 -51.21 -11.81 19.21
N LYS A 80 -51.41 -13.15 19.14
CA LYS A 80 -50.39 -14.11 18.72
C LYS A 80 -49.90 -13.89 17.28
N PHE A 81 -50.72 -13.26 16.45
CA PHE A 81 -50.40 -12.94 15.07
C PHE A 81 -49.86 -11.52 14.90
N VAL A 82 -49.84 -10.69 15.95
CA VAL A 82 -49.28 -9.34 15.88
C VAL A 82 -47.82 -9.38 16.34
N SER A 83 -46.90 -9.32 15.38
CA SER A 83 -45.45 -9.33 15.58
C SER A 83 -44.86 -7.92 15.45
N THR A 84 -43.80 -7.62 16.20
CA THR A 84 -43.02 -6.39 16.02
C THR A 84 -41.99 -6.52 14.88
N ARG A 85 -41.78 -7.73 14.35
CA ARG A 85 -40.75 -8.03 13.35
C ARG A 85 -41.37 -8.17 11.96
N GLU A 86 -40.71 -7.63 10.94
CA GLU A 86 -41.06 -7.84 9.52
C GLU A 86 -41.20 -9.34 9.20
N SER A 87 -42.18 -9.67 8.34
CA SER A 87 -42.46 -11.03 7.86
C SER A 87 -41.24 -11.68 7.19
N MET A 88 -41.11 -13.00 7.36
CA MET A 88 -40.04 -13.76 6.71
C MET A 88 -40.13 -13.69 5.18
N ALA A 89 -41.35 -13.56 4.62
CA ALA A 89 -41.55 -13.44 3.18
C ALA A 89 -40.87 -12.20 2.59
N LEU A 90 -40.79 -11.11 3.35
CA LEU A 90 -40.10 -9.88 2.92
C LEU A 90 -38.60 -9.91 3.24
N ARG A 91 -38.21 -10.58 4.33
CA ARG A 91 -36.82 -10.65 4.79
C ARG A 91 -35.98 -11.64 3.97
N MET A 92 -36.52 -12.81 3.63
CA MET A 92 -35.77 -13.84 2.91
C MET A 92 -35.17 -13.34 1.58
N PRO A 93 -35.92 -12.70 0.67
CA PRO A 93 -35.34 -12.22 -0.59
C PRO A 93 -34.33 -11.08 -0.38
N LYS A 94 -34.47 -10.27 0.69
CA LYS A 94 -33.48 -9.24 1.04
C LYS A 94 -32.18 -9.89 1.52
N LEU A 95 -32.28 -10.86 2.44
CA LEU A 95 -31.12 -11.59 2.96
C LEU A 95 -30.41 -12.40 1.88
N GLU A 96 -31.15 -13.03 0.96
CA GLU A 96 -30.56 -13.74 -0.18
C GLU A 96 -29.78 -12.79 -1.09
N LYS A 97 -30.33 -11.60 -1.37
CA LYS A 97 -29.63 -10.56 -2.14
C LYS A 97 -28.37 -10.07 -1.43
N GLU A 98 -28.44 -9.79 -0.14
CA GLU A 98 -27.27 -9.37 0.65
C GLU A 98 -26.20 -10.47 0.66
N LEU A 99 -26.61 -11.73 0.79
CA LEU A 99 -25.69 -12.86 0.81
C LEU A 99 -25.02 -13.07 -0.55
N THR A 100 -25.74 -12.94 -1.66
CA THR A 100 -25.14 -13.00 -3.00
C THR A 100 -24.19 -11.83 -3.23
N GLU A 101 -24.55 -10.61 -2.82
CA GLU A 101 -23.70 -9.42 -2.93
C GLU A 101 -22.42 -9.54 -2.09
N VAL A 102 -22.52 -10.03 -0.86
CA VAL A 102 -21.36 -10.25 0.00
C VAL A 102 -20.46 -11.35 -0.57
N LYS A 103 -21.05 -12.42 -1.11
CA LYS A 103 -20.29 -13.49 -1.78
C LYS A 103 -19.55 -12.98 -3.01
N THR A 104 -20.18 -12.16 -3.85
CA THR A 104 -19.53 -11.60 -5.05
C THR A 104 -18.41 -10.61 -4.67
N LYS A 105 -18.65 -9.74 -3.68
CA LYS A 105 -17.62 -8.84 -3.14
C LYS A 105 -16.43 -9.62 -2.57
N LEU A 106 -16.67 -10.71 -1.83
CA LEU A 106 -15.62 -11.54 -1.28
C LEU A 106 -14.83 -12.27 -2.39
N ALA A 107 -15.51 -12.80 -3.40
CA ALA A 107 -14.86 -13.44 -4.55
C ALA A 107 -13.96 -12.46 -5.31
N ASN A 108 -14.46 -11.25 -5.59
CA ASN A 108 -13.68 -10.20 -6.24
C ASN A 108 -12.48 -9.78 -5.38
N ALA A 109 -12.68 -9.57 -4.08
CA ALA A 109 -11.59 -9.20 -3.17
C ALA A 109 -10.49 -10.28 -3.10
N ARG A 110 -10.87 -11.56 -3.08
CA ARG A 110 -9.92 -12.68 -3.15
C ARG A 110 -9.15 -12.70 -4.46
N GLN A 111 -9.84 -12.55 -5.59
CA GLN A 111 -9.21 -12.51 -6.90
C GLN A 111 -8.21 -11.35 -7.03
N THR A 112 -8.58 -10.15 -6.55
CA THR A 112 -7.66 -9.00 -6.52
C THR A 112 -6.45 -9.29 -5.64
N ALA A 113 -6.66 -9.77 -4.41
CA ALA A 113 -5.57 -10.09 -3.49
C ALA A 113 -4.61 -11.15 -4.05
N ASP A 114 -5.13 -12.20 -4.71
CA ASP A 114 -4.32 -13.23 -5.34
C ASP A 114 -3.50 -12.67 -6.51
N SER A 115 -4.10 -11.78 -7.32
CA SER A 115 -3.41 -11.11 -8.43
C SER A 115 -2.32 -10.13 -7.96
N GLU A 116 -2.59 -9.37 -6.89
CA GLU A 116 -1.63 -8.47 -6.27
C GLU A 116 -0.47 -9.25 -5.64
N LYS A 117 -0.78 -10.36 -4.95
CA LYS A 117 0.25 -11.24 -4.38
C LYS A 117 1.13 -11.86 -5.45
N ALA A 118 0.56 -12.30 -6.57
CA ALA A 118 1.33 -12.80 -7.71
C ALA A 118 2.21 -11.71 -8.33
N GLY A 119 1.70 -10.48 -8.48
CA GLY A 119 2.46 -9.33 -8.98
C GLY A 119 3.58 -8.87 -8.02
N LEU A 120 3.34 -8.94 -6.71
CA LEU A 120 4.36 -8.66 -5.70
C LEU A 120 5.45 -9.72 -5.70
N ALA A 121 5.09 -11.00 -5.81
CA ALA A 121 6.05 -12.09 -5.88
C ALA A 121 6.96 -11.98 -7.12
N SER A 122 6.40 -11.65 -8.29
CA SER A 122 7.19 -11.45 -9.51
C SER A 122 8.08 -10.21 -9.43
N SER A 123 7.57 -9.12 -8.84
CA SER A 123 8.36 -7.91 -8.59
C SER A 123 9.53 -8.18 -7.65
N LEU A 124 9.30 -8.97 -6.59
CA LEU A 124 10.33 -9.33 -5.62
C LEU A 124 11.41 -10.23 -6.24
N ASP A 125 11.03 -11.20 -7.07
CA ASP A 125 11.99 -12.01 -7.85
C ASP A 125 12.84 -11.16 -8.79
N SER A 126 12.21 -10.23 -9.53
CA SER A 126 12.91 -9.30 -10.43
C SER A 126 13.89 -8.40 -9.66
N ARG A 127 13.47 -7.85 -8.52
CA ARG A 127 14.33 -7.02 -7.66
C ARG A 127 15.50 -7.81 -7.09
N ASN A 128 15.27 -9.05 -6.65
CA ASN A 128 16.34 -9.90 -6.15
C ASN A 128 17.38 -10.22 -7.24
N LYS A 129 16.92 -10.48 -8.48
CA LYS A 129 17.83 -10.65 -9.63
C LYS A 129 18.64 -9.40 -9.91
N GLN A 130 18.01 -8.22 -9.89
CA GLN A 130 18.70 -6.95 -10.07
C GLN A 130 19.74 -6.69 -8.97
N ILE A 131 19.42 -7.02 -7.72
CA ILE A 131 20.38 -6.89 -6.61
C ILE A 131 21.56 -7.83 -6.81
N ALA A 132 21.30 -9.10 -7.15
CA ALA A 132 22.37 -10.07 -7.41
C ALA A 132 23.28 -9.64 -8.58
N GLU A 133 22.69 -9.10 -9.66
CA GLU A 133 23.43 -8.58 -10.80
C GLU A 133 24.26 -7.33 -10.42
N LEU A 134 23.71 -6.43 -9.62
CA LEU A 134 24.43 -5.25 -9.11
C LEU A 134 25.59 -5.65 -8.20
N GLU A 135 25.40 -6.63 -7.32
CA GLU A 135 26.45 -7.16 -6.45
C GLU A 135 27.58 -7.81 -7.27
N GLN A 136 27.22 -8.58 -8.30
CA GLN A 136 28.19 -9.18 -9.21
C GLN A 136 28.99 -8.11 -9.98
N ASN A 137 28.31 -7.12 -10.56
CA ASN A 137 28.95 -6.01 -11.28
C ASN A 137 29.86 -5.20 -10.36
N TYR A 138 29.44 -4.95 -9.11
CA TYR A 138 30.26 -4.25 -8.13
C TYR A 138 31.53 -5.02 -7.80
N SER A 139 31.42 -6.34 -7.59
CA SER A 139 32.57 -7.22 -7.36
C SER A 139 33.54 -7.20 -8.55
N GLU A 140 33.02 -7.29 -9.78
CA GLU A 140 33.84 -7.27 -10.99
C GLU A 140 34.55 -5.93 -11.17
N ILE A 141 33.84 -4.81 -11.03
CA ILE A 141 34.42 -3.47 -11.10
C ILE A 141 35.48 -3.26 -10.02
N SER A 142 35.24 -3.76 -8.80
CA SER A 142 36.22 -3.69 -7.71
C SER A 142 37.51 -4.47 -8.03
N GLN A 143 37.37 -5.66 -8.63
CA GLN A 143 38.51 -6.45 -9.10
C GLN A 143 39.27 -5.76 -10.23
N GLN A 144 38.57 -5.23 -11.23
CA GLN A 144 39.18 -4.49 -12.35
C GLN A 144 39.89 -3.22 -11.89
N LEU A 145 39.33 -2.52 -10.90
CA LEU A 145 39.97 -1.35 -10.31
C LEU A 145 41.27 -1.74 -9.60
N THR A 146 41.22 -2.83 -8.83
CA THR A 146 42.40 -3.36 -8.14
C THR A 146 43.48 -3.80 -9.14
N SER A 147 43.11 -4.54 -10.19
CA SER A 147 44.05 -4.98 -11.22
C SER A 147 44.68 -3.79 -11.96
N SER A 148 43.88 -2.80 -12.37
CA SER A 148 44.37 -1.58 -13.03
C SER A 148 45.31 -0.78 -12.14
N GLN A 149 45.04 -0.71 -10.83
CA GLN A 149 45.93 -0.07 -9.87
C GLN A 149 47.25 -0.84 -9.72
N THR A 150 47.21 -2.17 -9.67
CA THR A 150 48.42 -2.99 -9.60
C THR A 150 49.25 -2.88 -10.88
N GLU A 151 48.62 -2.89 -12.05
CA GLU A 151 49.28 -2.73 -13.34
C GLU A 151 49.92 -1.34 -13.46
N ASN A 152 49.23 -0.28 -13.05
CA ASN A 152 49.81 1.06 -12.99
C ASN A 152 51.03 1.14 -12.07
N ARG A 153 50.97 0.46 -10.91
CA ARG A 153 52.10 0.41 -9.97
C ARG A 153 53.29 -0.36 -10.57
N GLU A 154 53.03 -1.47 -11.25
CA GLU A 154 54.06 -2.26 -11.91
C GLU A 154 54.70 -1.50 -13.08
N LEU A 155 53.89 -0.87 -13.93
CA LEU A 155 54.36 -0.05 -15.04
C LEU A 155 55.21 1.11 -14.53
N ARG A 156 54.80 1.80 -13.46
CA ARG A 156 55.62 2.86 -12.82
C ARG A 156 56.95 2.31 -12.31
N ALA A 157 56.95 1.17 -11.62
CA ALA A 157 58.18 0.55 -11.14
C ALA A 157 59.13 0.18 -12.31
N LYS A 158 58.60 -0.40 -13.39
CA LYS A 158 59.37 -0.68 -14.61
C LYS A 158 59.95 0.59 -15.22
N LEU A 159 59.14 1.66 -15.29
CA LEU A 159 59.55 2.94 -15.86
C LEU A 159 60.68 3.58 -15.04
N ASP A 160 60.63 3.50 -13.71
CA ASP A 160 61.70 3.99 -12.83
C ASP A 160 62.97 3.14 -12.97
N THR A 161 62.86 1.79 -12.98
CA THR A 161 64.04 0.94 -13.23
C THR A 161 64.69 1.19 -14.59
N GLN A 162 63.90 1.38 -15.65
CA GLN A 162 64.42 1.71 -16.97
C GLN A 162 65.10 3.08 -17.01
N LYS A 163 64.55 4.07 -16.30
CA LYS A 163 65.20 5.38 -16.16
C LYS A 163 66.53 5.26 -15.45
N ASP A 164 66.60 4.52 -14.35
CA ASP A 164 67.83 4.31 -13.59
C ASP A 164 68.89 3.59 -14.44
N ASP A 165 68.51 2.52 -15.16
CA ASP A 165 69.41 1.80 -16.07
C ASP A 165 69.91 2.69 -17.23
N LEU A 166 69.01 3.49 -17.83
CA LEU A 166 69.38 4.45 -18.87
C LEU A 166 70.34 5.51 -18.34
N LEU A 167 70.10 6.02 -17.12
CA LEU A 167 70.94 7.01 -16.47
C LEU A 167 72.33 6.44 -16.16
N LEU A 168 72.40 5.21 -15.63
CA LEU A 168 73.66 4.49 -15.41
C LEU A 168 74.44 4.28 -16.72
N LYS A 169 73.75 3.90 -17.80
CA LYS A 169 74.36 3.70 -19.12
C LYS A 169 74.95 5.00 -19.67
N TYR A 170 74.20 6.11 -19.63
CA TYR A 170 74.71 7.41 -20.07
C TYR A 170 75.82 7.95 -19.18
N PHE A 171 75.73 7.76 -17.86
CA PHE A 171 76.78 8.13 -16.92
C PHE A 171 78.07 7.35 -17.19
N MET A 172 77.98 6.03 -17.43
CA MET A 172 79.14 5.20 -17.76
C MET A 172 79.80 5.63 -19.07
N TYR A 173 79.03 5.96 -20.12
CA TYR A 173 79.59 6.50 -21.35
C TYR A 173 80.26 7.87 -21.15
N GLY A 174 79.61 8.78 -20.41
CA GLY A 174 80.18 10.10 -20.10
C GLY A 174 81.47 10.01 -19.28
N GLY A 175 81.47 9.19 -18.23
CA GLY A 175 82.64 8.95 -17.38
C GLY A 175 83.79 8.28 -18.13
N GLY A 176 83.50 7.30 -19.00
CA GLY A 176 84.50 6.65 -19.84
C GLY A 176 85.17 7.61 -20.81
N VAL A 177 84.37 8.44 -21.51
CA VAL A 177 84.91 9.46 -22.44
C VAL A 177 85.72 10.51 -21.68
N ALA A 178 85.23 11.00 -20.53
CA ALA A 178 85.97 11.96 -19.72
C ALA A 178 87.29 11.39 -19.19
N GLY A 179 87.31 10.12 -18.75
CA GLY A 179 88.50 9.43 -18.29
C GLY A 179 89.55 9.25 -19.39
N ILE A 180 89.13 8.79 -20.58
CA ILE A 180 90.03 8.67 -21.74
C ILE A 180 90.55 10.05 -22.17
N GLY A 181 89.67 11.07 -22.21
CA GLY A 181 90.05 12.44 -22.53
C GLY A 181 91.08 13.02 -21.57
N LEU A 182 90.94 12.75 -20.27
CA LEU A 182 91.90 13.18 -19.24
C LEU A 182 93.23 12.45 -19.35
N LEU A 183 93.21 11.12 -19.57
CA LEU A 183 94.43 10.33 -19.78
C LEU A 183 95.19 10.82 -21.01
N LEU A 184 94.51 11.00 -22.14
CA LEU A 184 95.12 11.52 -23.35
C LEU A 184 95.61 12.96 -23.15
N GLY A 185 94.83 13.83 -22.50
CA GLY A 185 95.21 15.20 -22.19
C GLY A 185 96.45 15.32 -21.29
N LEU A 186 96.69 14.36 -20.39
CA LEU A 186 97.88 14.31 -19.53
C LEU A 186 99.09 13.68 -20.23
N VAL A 187 98.86 12.63 -21.03
CA VAL A 187 99.93 11.84 -21.66
C VAL A 187 100.46 12.50 -22.95
N LEU A 188 99.59 13.08 -23.79
CA LEU A 188 100.01 13.73 -25.04
C LEU A 188 101.08 14.83 -24.85
N PRO A 189 100.98 15.73 -23.86
CA PRO A 189 102.00 16.76 -23.61
C PRO A 189 103.37 16.20 -23.25
N HIS A 190 103.42 14.98 -22.71
CA HIS A 190 104.66 14.35 -22.26
C HIS A 190 105.38 13.58 -23.37
N ILE A 191 104.63 13.04 -24.34
CA ILE A 191 105.19 12.24 -25.45
C ILE A 191 105.50 13.10 -26.67
N ILE A 192 104.76 14.20 -26.89
CA ILE A 192 105.01 15.09 -28.03
C ILE A 192 106.24 15.96 -27.71
N PRO A 193 107.37 15.81 -28.44
CA PRO A 193 108.55 16.62 -28.21
C PRO A 193 108.23 18.09 -28.48
N ARG A 194 108.49 18.92 -27.46
CA ARG A 194 108.34 20.38 -27.52
C ARG A 194 109.11 20.89 -28.74
N ARG A 195 108.40 21.39 -29.76
CA ARG A 195 109.05 22.07 -30.90
C ARG A 195 109.92 23.18 -30.33
N LYS A 196 111.23 23.07 -30.54
CA LYS A 196 112.20 24.12 -30.22
C LYS A 196 111.74 25.38 -30.95
N LYS A 197 111.32 26.41 -30.21
CA LYS A 197 111.28 27.76 -30.74
C LYS A 197 112.73 28.18 -30.95
N SER A 198 113.14 28.24 -32.21
CA SER A 198 114.35 28.97 -32.61
C SER A 198 114.15 30.45 -32.27
N PRO A 199 115.05 31.10 -31.52
CA PRO A 199 115.10 32.54 -31.48
C PRO A 199 115.85 33.07 -32.71
N ASN A 200 115.45 34.27 -33.13
CA ASN A 200 116.17 35.24 -33.95
C ASN A 200 115.93 35.23 -35.47
N GLY A 201 115.78 36.46 -35.99
CA GLY A 201 116.39 36.85 -37.27
C GLY A 201 115.49 37.71 -38.15
N TRP A 202 115.70 39.03 -38.13
CA TRP A 202 115.26 39.95 -39.17
C TRP A 202 115.93 39.64 -40.51
N ALA A 203 115.16 39.69 -41.61
CA ALA A 203 115.49 40.25 -42.93
C ALA A 203 114.23 40.14 -43.82
#